data_AF-A0A1N6T6X0-F1
#
_entry.id   AF-A0A1N6T6X0-F1
#
_cell.length_a   1.000
_cell.length_b   1.000
_cell.length_c   1.000
_cell.angle_alpha   90.00
_cell.angle_beta   90.00
_cell.angle_gamma   90.00
#
_symmetry.space_group_name_H-M   'P 1'
#
loop_
_entity.id
_entity.type
_entity.pdbx_description
1 polymer ?
#
loop_
_entity_poly.entity_id
_entity_poly.type
_entity_poly.pdbx_seq_one_letter_code
_entity_poly.pdbx_strand_id
1 'polypeptide(L)'
;MNTVKGWIIRAHPLFLDQLERLTLAVEKEALKKPDAFKSGANFKLLAALEKLVFESIPADPTLPVFRQGGTLGSKRKHWFRAKFGNGRFRLFFRYNSTARVLVFAWVNDADTLRSDAYAVFRAMLDDGNPPDSWQQLLEAASSATAEKRLGELTGRSQTLIHGEK
;
A
#
# COMPACT_ATOMS: atom_id res chain seq x y z
N MET A 1 -1.80 12.02 17.21
CA MET A 1 -1.83 11.26 15.94
C MET A 1 -0.48 10.58 15.80
N ASN A 2 -0.45 9.24 15.69
CA ASN A 2 0.81 8.53 15.52
C ASN A 2 1.35 8.76 14.11
N THR A 3 2.54 9.34 14.00
CA THR A 3 3.22 9.59 12.73
C THR A 3 4.31 8.55 12.50
N VAL A 4 4.54 8.19 11.23
CA VAL A 4 5.63 7.30 10.83
C VAL A 4 6.68 8.12 10.10
N LYS A 5 7.88 8.21 10.68
CA LYS A 5 8.97 9.09 10.17
C LYS A 5 8.49 10.54 9.92
N GLY A 6 7.60 11.04 10.77
CA GLY A 6 7.04 12.39 10.67
C GLY A 6 5.89 12.55 9.67
N TRP A 7 5.41 11.46 9.05
CA TRP A 7 4.26 11.45 8.15
C TRP A 7 3.00 10.89 8.82
N ILE A 8 1.87 11.53 8.57
CA ILE A 8 0.55 10.98 8.85
C ILE A 8 0.24 9.97 7.74
N ILE A 9 0.04 8.71 8.12
CA ILE A 9 -0.29 7.64 7.18
C ILE A 9 -1.80 7.50 7.06
N ARG A 10 -2.30 7.47 5.82
CA ARG A 10 -3.67 7.20 5.44
C ARG A 10 -3.72 6.14 4.36
N ALA A 11 -4.80 5.38 4.34
CA ALA A 11 -4.96 4.23 3.45
C ALA A 11 -6.35 4.24 2.84
N HIS A 12 -6.42 4.24 1.52
CA HIS A 12 -7.68 4.14 0.81
C HIS A 12 -8.27 2.73 0.96
N PRO A 13 -9.61 2.55 1.00
CA PRO A 13 -10.25 1.24 1.09
C PRO A 13 -9.72 0.19 0.10
N LEU A 14 -9.46 0.59 -1.15
CA LEU A 14 -8.87 -0.28 -2.18
C LEU A 14 -7.50 -0.88 -1.79
N PHE A 15 -6.68 -0.12 -1.07
CA PHE A 15 -5.41 -0.64 -0.53
C PHE A 15 -5.66 -1.54 0.67
N LEU A 16 -6.56 -1.15 1.57
CA LEU A 16 -6.91 -1.92 2.77
C LEU A 16 -7.47 -3.29 2.42
N ASP A 17 -8.30 -3.40 1.38
CA ASP A 17 -8.85 -4.67 0.92
C ASP A 17 -7.76 -5.64 0.44
N GLN A 18 -6.75 -5.12 -0.25
CA GLN A 18 -5.61 -5.92 -0.72
C GLN A 18 -4.69 -6.33 0.44
N LEU A 19 -4.41 -5.40 1.36
CA LEU A 19 -3.63 -5.69 2.57
C LEU A 19 -4.32 -6.72 3.47
N GLU A 20 -5.64 -6.66 3.58
CA GLU A 20 -6.43 -7.60 4.36
C GLU A 20 -6.42 -9.00 3.74
N ARG A 21 -6.64 -9.11 2.42
CA ARG A 21 -6.55 -10.40 1.71
C ARG A 21 -5.17 -11.04 1.89
N LEU A 22 -4.11 -10.25 1.75
CA LEU A 22 -2.74 -10.73 1.92
C LEU A 22 -2.47 -11.16 3.37
N THR A 23 -2.88 -10.35 4.35
CA THR A 23 -2.74 -10.68 5.78
C THR A 23 -3.46 -11.98 6.11
N LEU A 24 -4.72 -12.13 5.68
CA LEU A 24 -5.51 -13.36 5.89
C LEU A 24 -4.87 -14.59 5.22
N ALA A 25 -4.26 -14.43 4.05
CA ALA A 25 -3.54 -15.52 3.40
C ALA A 25 -2.34 -15.99 4.24
N VAL A 26 -1.56 -15.04 4.77
CA VAL A 26 -0.42 -15.34 5.64
C VAL A 26 -0.87 -15.98 6.96
N GLU A 27 -1.94 -15.50 7.58
CA GLU A 27 -2.49 -16.11 8.81
C GLU A 27 -2.93 -17.56 8.57
N LYS A 28 -3.61 -17.83 7.45
CA LYS A 28 -4.01 -19.20 7.07
C LYS A 28 -2.78 -20.09 6.83
N GLU A 29 -1.73 -19.56 6.25
CA GLU A 29 -0.46 -20.30 6.08
C GLU A 29 0.23 -20.55 7.42
N ALA A 30 0.25 -19.58 8.33
CA ALA A 30 0.82 -19.70 9.65
C ALA A 30 0.10 -20.77 10.49
N LEU A 31 -1.24 -20.82 10.41
CA LEU A 31 -2.03 -21.87 11.06
C LEU A 31 -1.73 -23.27 10.51
N LYS A 32 -1.51 -23.38 9.19
CA LYS A 32 -1.24 -24.67 8.54
C LYS A 32 0.20 -25.15 8.72
N LYS A 33 1.16 -24.23 8.76
CA LYS A 33 2.61 -24.49 8.74
C LYS A 33 3.36 -23.49 9.63
N PRO A 34 3.17 -23.52 10.96
CA PRO A 34 3.68 -22.50 11.89
C PRO A 34 5.20 -22.34 11.83
N ASP A 35 5.95 -23.42 11.59
CA ASP A 35 7.42 -23.36 11.56
C ASP A 35 8.00 -22.92 10.21
N ALA A 36 7.18 -22.89 9.15
CA ALA A 36 7.67 -22.71 7.77
C ALA A 36 7.00 -21.56 7.00
N PHE A 37 5.86 -21.02 7.46
CA PHE A 37 5.10 -20.01 6.71
C PHE A 37 5.91 -18.76 6.37
N LYS A 38 6.89 -18.38 7.21
CA LYS A 38 7.77 -17.23 6.98
C LYS A 38 8.63 -17.35 5.71
N SER A 39 8.83 -18.57 5.20
CA SER A 39 9.52 -18.80 3.93
C SER A 39 8.62 -18.62 2.69
N GLY A 40 7.30 -18.56 2.90
CA GLY A 40 6.26 -18.49 1.87
C GLY A 40 6.23 -17.16 1.10
N ALA A 41 5.67 -17.20 -0.10
CA ALA A 41 5.59 -16.04 -0.98
C ALA A 41 4.70 -14.93 -0.41
N ASN A 42 3.56 -15.30 0.21
CA ASN A 42 2.64 -14.34 0.82
C ASN A 42 3.27 -13.63 2.01
N PHE A 43 3.99 -14.36 2.88
CA PHE A 43 4.72 -13.73 3.99
C PHE A 43 5.78 -12.76 3.49
N LYS A 44 6.61 -13.16 2.53
CA LYS A 44 7.63 -12.29 1.94
C LYS A 44 7.02 -11.04 1.30
N LEU A 45 5.87 -11.19 0.65
CA LEU A 45 5.14 -10.07 0.07
C LEU A 45 4.62 -9.12 1.15
N LEU A 46 4.00 -9.64 2.21
CA LEU A 46 3.50 -8.84 3.33
C LEU A 46 4.62 -8.09 4.03
N ALA A 47 5.73 -8.76 4.33
CA ALA A 47 6.91 -8.16 4.96
C ALA A 47 7.54 -7.07 4.07
N ALA A 48 7.62 -7.29 2.75
CA ALA A 48 8.12 -6.28 1.83
C ALA A 48 7.18 -5.07 1.73
N LEU A 49 5.86 -5.29 1.77
CA LEU A 49 4.87 -4.23 1.75
C LEU A 49 4.86 -3.41 3.04
N GLU A 50 4.94 -4.05 4.20
CA GLU A 50 5.07 -3.41 5.52
C GLU A 50 6.28 -2.47 5.53
N LYS A 51 7.46 -2.98 5.17
CA LYS A 51 8.69 -2.19 5.10
C LYS A 51 8.54 -1.01 4.13
N LEU A 52 7.82 -1.20 3.03
CA LEU A 52 7.63 -0.14 2.05
C LEU A 52 6.74 0.99 2.59
N VAL A 53 5.63 0.62 3.23
CA VAL A 53 4.59 1.51 3.76
C VAL A 53 5.03 2.24 5.02
N PHE A 54 5.77 1.57 5.90
CA PHE A 54 6.11 2.09 7.23
C PHE A 54 7.59 2.47 7.40
N GLU A 55 8.46 2.16 6.44
CA GLU A 55 9.88 2.53 6.53
C GLU A 55 10.37 3.28 5.30
N SER A 56 10.20 2.72 4.11
CA SER A 56 10.91 3.16 2.90
C SER A 56 10.27 4.39 2.27
N ILE A 57 8.94 4.38 2.05
CA ILE A 57 8.23 5.52 1.48
C ILE A 57 8.20 6.71 2.46
N PRO A 58 7.89 6.53 3.77
CA PRO A 58 7.91 7.64 4.71
C PRO A 58 9.31 8.21 4.98
N ALA A 59 10.40 7.50 4.67
CA ALA A 59 11.75 8.05 4.81
C ALA A 59 11.95 9.27 3.90
N ASP A 60 11.54 9.15 2.63
CA ASP A 60 11.45 10.27 1.70
C ASP A 60 10.51 9.91 0.53
N PRO A 61 9.23 10.35 0.56
CA PRO A 61 8.29 10.03 -0.52
C PRO A 61 8.53 10.85 -1.79
N THR A 62 9.46 11.82 -1.76
CA THR A 62 9.74 12.73 -2.87
C THR A 62 10.76 12.15 -3.86
N LEU A 63 11.42 11.04 -3.49
CA LEU A 63 12.51 10.44 -4.26
C LEU A 63 12.13 10.17 -5.73
N PRO A 64 13.04 10.44 -6.68
CA PRO A 64 12.81 10.18 -8.11
C PRO A 64 12.44 8.74 -8.44
N VAL A 65 12.90 7.76 -7.64
CA VAL A 65 12.59 6.33 -7.82
C VAL A 65 11.08 6.04 -7.74
N PHE A 66 10.31 6.87 -7.01
CA PHE A 66 8.87 6.74 -6.89
C PHE A 66 8.09 7.46 -8.00
N ARG A 67 8.77 8.22 -8.86
CA ARG A 67 8.12 8.87 -10.00
C ARG A 67 7.76 7.81 -11.04
N GLN A 68 6.51 7.84 -11.48
CA GLN A 68 6.02 6.96 -12.55
C GLN A 68 6.20 7.57 -13.95
N GLY A 69 6.69 8.82 -14.04
CA GLY A 69 6.90 9.53 -15.30
C GLY A 69 5.57 9.85 -15.98
N GLY A 70 5.44 9.48 -17.25
CA GLY A 70 4.22 9.65 -18.04
C GLY A 70 3.35 8.40 -18.15
N THR A 71 3.66 7.31 -17.44
CA THR A 71 3.01 6.02 -17.69
C THR A 71 1.51 6.01 -17.36
N LEU A 72 1.02 6.81 -16.42
CA LEU A 72 -0.42 7.00 -16.16
C LEU A 72 -1.04 8.15 -16.99
N GLY A 73 -0.27 8.79 -17.87
CA GLY A 73 -0.66 10.00 -18.59
C GLY A 73 -0.15 11.27 -17.93
N SER A 74 -0.04 12.35 -18.72
CA SER A 74 0.54 13.63 -18.29
C SER A 74 -0.25 14.31 -17.16
N LYS A 75 -1.57 14.09 -17.10
CA LYS A 75 -2.48 14.63 -16.08
C LYS A 75 -2.37 13.92 -14.73
N ARG A 76 -1.70 12.76 -14.65
CA ARG A 76 -1.64 11.89 -13.45
C ARG A 76 -0.23 11.80 -12.86
N LYS A 77 0.61 12.83 -13.07
CA LYS A 77 1.98 12.90 -12.55
C LYS A 77 2.06 13.04 -11.03
N HIS A 78 0.96 13.43 -10.39
CA HIS A 78 0.82 13.47 -8.93
C HIS A 78 0.69 12.09 -8.28
N TRP A 79 0.44 11.03 -9.06
CA TRP A 79 0.51 9.66 -8.59
C TRP A 79 1.96 9.17 -8.59
N PHE A 80 2.38 8.65 -7.45
CA PHE A 80 3.67 8.01 -7.25
C PHE A 80 3.50 6.50 -7.23
N ARG A 81 4.60 5.79 -7.50
CA ARG A 81 4.61 4.34 -7.57
C ARG A 81 5.93 3.78 -7.06
N ALA A 82 5.84 2.93 -6.06
CA ALA A 82 6.94 2.10 -5.61
C ALA A 82 6.87 0.71 -6.26
N LYS A 83 8.01 0.21 -6.76
CA LYS A 83 8.15 -1.14 -7.31
C LYS A 83 8.80 -2.05 -6.26
N PHE A 84 8.30 -3.27 -6.09
CA PHE A 84 8.88 -4.24 -5.17
C PHE A 84 8.60 -5.68 -5.63
N GLY A 85 9.15 -6.68 -4.91
CA GLY A 85 9.07 -8.10 -5.28
C GLY A 85 9.60 -8.35 -6.70
N ASN A 86 10.84 -7.96 -6.96
CA ASN A 86 11.50 -8.04 -8.28
C ASN A 86 10.74 -7.34 -9.40
N GLY A 87 10.01 -6.27 -9.07
CA GLY A 87 9.26 -5.44 -10.02
C GLY A 87 7.92 -6.05 -10.46
N ARG A 88 7.47 -7.14 -9.82
CA ARG A 88 6.13 -7.72 -10.03
C ARG A 88 5.04 -6.85 -9.43
N PHE A 89 5.30 -6.26 -8.26
CA PHE A 89 4.31 -5.50 -7.51
C PHE A 89 4.58 -4.00 -7.58
N ARG A 90 3.49 -3.24 -7.57
CA ARG A 90 3.45 -1.79 -7.65
C ARG A 90 2.45 -1.27 -6.64
N LEU A 91 2.94 -0.48 -5.69
CA LEU A 91 2.13 0.28 -4.76
C LEU A 91 2.01 1.71 -5.29
N PHE A 92 0.78 2.16 -5.51
CA PHE A 92 0.46 3.53 -5.92
C PHE A 92 0.03 4.37 -4.73
N PHE A 93 0.57 5.58 -4.64
CA PHE A 93 0.35 6.48 -3.52
C PHE A 93 0.40 7.95 -3.94
N ARG A 94 -0.07 8.82 -3.04
CA ARG A 94 0.09 10.27 -3.12
C ARG A 94 0.56 10.82 -1.78
N TYR A 95 1.10 12.02 -1.80
CA TYR A 95 1.44 12.73 -0.57
C TYR A 95 1.18 14.23 -0.71
N ASN A 96 1.07 14.89 0.45
CA ASN A 96 1.10 16.33 0.59
C ASN A 96 2.24 16.68 1.55
N SER A 97 3.28 17.34 1.05
CA SER A 97 4.49 17.67 1.82
C SER A 97 4.24 18.72 2.89
N THR A 98 3.35 19.69 2.63
CA THR A 98 3.01 20.76 3.58
C THR A 98 2.28 20.19 4.80
N ALA A 99 1.27 19.35 4.57
CA ALA A 99 0.52 18.68 5.63
C ALA A 99 1.22 17.44 6.20
N ARG A 100 2.33 16.99 5.57
CA ARG A 100 3.02 15.72 5.86
C ARG A 100 2.06 14.53 5.92
N VAL A 101 1.21 14.39 4.91
CA VAL A 101 0.27 13.26 4.79
C VAL A 101 0.66 12.38 3.62
N LEU A 102 0.66 11.06 3.84
CA LEU A 102 0.81 10.02 2.83
C LEU A 102 -0.52 9.27 2.69
N VAL A 103 -1.00 9.10 1.46
CA VAL A 103 -2.16 8.26 1.15
C VAL A 103 -1.73 7.10 0.26
N PHE A 104 -1.78 5.88 0.80
CA PHE A 104 -1.62 4.65 0.04
C PHE A 104 -2.95 4.27 -0.60
N ALA A 105 -3.00 4.22 -1.93
CA ALA A 105 -4.26 4.10 -2.65
C ALA A 105 -4.56 2.69 -3.14
N TRP A 106 -3.57 2.02 -3.71
CA TRP A 106 -3.77 0.68 -4.26
C TRP A 106 -2.45 -0.05 -4.50
N VAL A 107 -2.45 -1.38 -4.31
CA VAL A 107 -1.36 -2.28 -4.68
C VAL A 107 -1.93 -3.39 -5.53
N ASN A 108 -1.23 -3.80 -6.60
CA ASN A 108 -1.69 -4.95 -7.38
C ASN A 108 -1.50 -6.26 -6.60
N ASP A 109 -2.39 -7.22 -6.84
CA ASP A 109 -2.30 -8.56 -6.26
C ASP A 109 -1.28 -9.45 -7.01
N ALA A 110 -1.11 -10.67 -6.49
CA ALA A 110 -0.20 -11.65 -7.06
C ALA A 110 -0.69 -12.20 -8.42
N ASP A 111 -1.99 -12.19 -8.68
CA ASP A 111 -2.60 -12.77 -9.88
C ASP A 111 -2.64 -11.78 -11.05
N THR A 112 -2.49 -10.48 -10.77
CA THR A 112 -2.35 -9.42 -11.77
C THR A 112 -1.01 -9.57 -12.50
N LEU A 113 -1.04 -9.78 -13.82
CA LEU A 113 0.16 -9.80 -14.64
C LEU A 113 0.93 -8.48 -14.50
N ARG A 114 2.27 -8.55 -14.55
CA ARG A 114 3.16 -7.38 -14.38
C ARG A 114 2.89 -6.27 -15.42
N SER A 115 2.36 -6.61 -16.59
CA SER A 115 1.94 -5.69 -17.66
C SER A 115 0.71 -4.87 -17.31
N ASP A 116 -0.12 -5.35 -16.38
CA ASP A 116 -1.51 -4.89 -16.26
C ASP A 116 -1.72 -3.92 -15.11
N ALA A 117 -0.83 -3.87 -14.11
CA ALA A 117 -1.01 -2.99 -12.95
C ALA A 117 -1.19 -1.50 -13.31
N TYR A 118 -0.56 -1.03 -14.39
CA TYR A 118 -0.79 0.33 -14.88
C TYR A 118 -2.11 0.50 -15.63
N ALA A 119 -2.52 -0.50 -16.41
CA ALA A 119 -3.78 -0.47 -17.14
C ALA A 119 -4.96 -0.55 -16.17
N VAL A 120 -4.90 -1.48 -15.21
CA VAL A 120 -5.88 -1.63 -14.12
C VAL A 120 -5.97 -0.34 -13.32
N PHE A 121 -4.86 0.20 -12.83
CA PHE A 121 -4.92 1.43 -12.04
C PHE A 121 -5.38 2.63 -12.88
N ARG A 122 -5.06 2.68 -14.17
CA ARG A 122 -5.57 3.73 -15.06
C ARG A 122 -7.08 3.63 -15.22
N ALA A 123 -7.61 2.44 -15.49
CA ALA A 123 -9.05 2.20 -15.60
C ALA A 123 -9.77 2.55 -14.28
N MET A 124 -9.21 2.15 -13.14
CA MET A 124 -9.69 2.52 -11.81
C MET A 124 -9.79 4.04 -11.61
N LEU A 125 -8.76 4.79 -12.05
CA LEU A 125 -8.78 6.25 -12.01
C LEU A 125 -9.75 6.87 -13.02
N ASP A 126 -10.00 6.22 -14.16
CA ASP A 126 -11.00 6.64 -15.14
C ASP A 126 -12.42 6.43 -14.59
N ASP A 127 -12.64 5.35 -13.84
CA ASP A 127 -13.87 5.05 -13.10
C ASP A 127 -14.05 5.90 -11.83
N GLY A 128 -13.04 6.70 -11.46
CA GLY A 128 -13.08 7.59 -10.30
C GLY A 128 -12.85 6.91 -8.95
N ASN A 129 -12.34 5.67 -8.94
CA ASN A 129 -12.05 4.92 -7.71
C ASN A 129 -10.66 4.24 -7.79
N PRO A 130 -9.60 4.84 -7.21
CA PRO A 130 -9.67 5.92 -6.23
C PRO A 130 -9.94 7.28 -6.89
N PRO A 131 -10.49 8.26 -6.15
CA PRO A 131 -10.72 9.60 -6.67
C PRO A 131 -9.38 10.31 -6.96
N ASP A 132 -9.34 11.07 -8.05
CA ASP A 132 -8.13 11.79 -8.47
C ASP A 132 -7.94 13.14 -7.74
N SER A 133 -9.00 13.69 -7.12
CA SER A 133 -8.90 14.88 -6.27
C SER A 133 -8.19 14.52 -4.96
N TRP A 134 -7.24 15.37 -4.53
CA TRP A 134 -6.56 15.19 -3.24
C TRP A 134 -7.55 15.19 -2.07
N GLN A 135 -8.52 16.10 -2.08
CA GLN A 135 -9.49 16.25 -0.99
C GLN A 135 -10.36 14.99 -0.86
N GLN A 136 -10.92 14.52 -1.98
CA GLN A 136 -11.78 13.32 -1.99
C GLN A 136 -10.98 12.07 -1.63
N LEU A 137 -9.73 11.96 -2.10
CA LEU A 137 -8.84 10.85 -1.77
C LEU A 137 -8.53 10.83 -0.27
N LEU A 138 -8.21 11.98 0.31
CA LEU A 138 -7.90 12.09 1.72
C LEU A 138 -9.12 11.79 2.58
N GLU A 139 -10.30 12.28 2.19
CA GLU A 139 -11.58 12.00 2.87
C GLU A 139 -11.85 10.49 2.90
N ALA A 140 -11.80 9.83 1.74
CA ALA A 140 -12.00 8.38 1.64
C ALA A 140 -10.99 7.60 2.49
N ALA A 141 -9.74 8.04 2.52
CA ALA A 141 -8.66 7.40 3.27
C ALA A 141 -8.62 7.75 4.77
N SER A 142 -9.42 8.71 5.23
CA SER A 142 -9.48 9.20 6.62
C SER A 142 -10.82 8.94 7.29
N SER A 143 -11.73 8.19 6.65
CA SER A 143 -12.95 7.74 7.32
C SER A 143 -12.62 6.93 8.58
N ALA A 144 -13.45 7.03 9.61
CA ALA A 144 -13.24 6.28 10.86
C ALA A 144 -13.04 4.77 10.62
N THR A 145 -13.78 4.21 9.65
CA THR A 145 -13.63 2.82 9.21
C THR A 145 -12.26 2.55 8.60
N ALA A 146 -11.77 3.42 7.72
CA ALA A 146 -10.45 3.26 7.09
C ALA A 146 -9.32 3.37 8.13
N GLU A 147 -9.39 4.34 9.04
CA GLU A 147 -8.39 4.51 10.10
C GLU A 147 -8.36 3.31 11.05
N LYS A 148 -9.53 2.82 11.46
CA LYS A 148 -9.64 1.61 12.29
C LYS A 148 -9.05 0.38 11.59
N ARG A 149 -9.44 0.12 10.34
CA ARG A 149 -8.93 -1.01 9.55
C ARG A 149 -7.41 -0.94 9.37
N LEU A 150 -6.86 0.25 9.10
CA LEU A 150 -5.42 0.44 9.00
C LEU A 150 -4.72 0.07 10.31
N GLY A 151 -5.24 0.53 11.46
CA GLY A 151 -4.69 0.19 12.77
C GLY A 151 -4.70 -1.32 13.05
N GLU A 152 -5.83 -1.98 12.80
CA GLU A 152 -6.01 -3.43 12.99
C GLU A 152 -5.07 -4.24 12.09
N LEU A 153 -5.01 -3.92 10.80
CA LEU A 153 -4.14 -4.61 9.84
C LEU A 153 -2.66 -4.39 10.14
N THR A 154 -2.29 -3.18 10.60
CA THR A 154 -0.93 -2.89 11.03
C THR A 154 -0.54 -3.79 12.20
N GLY A 155 -1.37 -3.85 13.25
CA GLY A 155 -1.13 -4.73 14.40
C GLY A 155 -0.99 -6.19 14.00
N ARG A 156 -1.92 -6.72 13.19
CA ARG A 156 -1.88 -8.11 12.69
C ARG A 156 -0.62 -8.40 11.89
N SER A 157 -0.26 -7.53 10.94
CA SER A 157 0.94 -7.70 10.11
C SER A 157 2.22 -7.68 10.95
N GLN A 158 2.31 -6.79 11.94
CA GLN A 158 3.46 -6.70 12.84
C GLN A 158 3.62 -7.96 13.69
N THR A 159 2.53 -8.50 14.24
CA THR A 159 2.56 -9.78 14.98
C THR A 159 3.06 -10.92 14.09
N LEU A 160 2.59 -11.02 12.85
CA LEU A 160 3.04 -12.05 11.92
C LEU A 160 4.54 -11.93 11.58
N ILE A 161 5.01 -10.71 11.33
CA ILE A 161 6.37 -10.44 10.84
C ILE A 161 7.39 -10.53 11.98
N HIS A 162 7.11 -9.89 13.11
CA HIS A 162 8.07 -9.71 14.21
C HIS A 162 7.85 -10.69 15.37
N GLY A 163 6.72 -11.40 15.41
CA GLY A 163 6.26 -12.12 16.61
C GLY A 163 5.51 -11.20 17.56
N GLU A 164 4.86 -11.77 18.58
CA GLU A 164 4.34 -10.97 19.69
C GLU A 164 5.49 -10.19 20.34
N LYS A 165 5.29 -8.89 20.56
CA LYS A 165 6.19 -8.08 21.39
C LYS A 165 5.96 -8.39 22.85
#